data_AF-A0A158NWX5-F1
#
_entry.id   AF-A0A158NWX5-F1
#
_cell.length_a   1.000
_cell.length_b   1.000
_cell.length_c   1.000
_cell.angle_alpha   90.00
_cell.angle_beta   90.00
_cell.angle_gamma   90.00
#
_symmetry.space_group_name_H-M   'P 1'
#
loop_
_entity.id
_entity.type
_entity.pdbx_description
1 polymer ?
#
loop_
_entity_poly.entity_id
_entity_poly.type
_entity_poly.pdbx_seq_one_letter_code
_entity_poly.pdbx_strand_id
1 'polypeptide(L)'
;YMIDKHKYLFKRSNFVIQVKVSSPDYANMKKEDVLADFMLRIEHYQERYQPLDEECESDLSFMKIYNTGEKVLVHKHEGHIQSRIVYYLMNIHIVPRTIYLTRHGESLMNLEGRIGGDSDLSERGHEYGKALADYISNQNIQGLRVWTSWLKRTIQTAADVKAPQERWKALSEIDAGICEEMTYEEISSKYPTDFAARDQNKFSYRYPRGESYEDLVARLEPVIMELERQGNVLVVSHQAVIRCLLAYFLDKNADELPYLEVPLHTIMKLTPVAYGCKVEHIRLPIEAVDTHRPKPKNA
;
A
#
# COMPACT_ATOMS: atom_id res chain seq x y z
N TYR A 1 12.14 34.62 20.53
CA TYR A 1 10.78 34.06 20.36
C TYR A 1 10.78 32.65 20.91
N MET A 2 10.66 32.55 22.23
CA MET A 2 10.67 31.32 23.02
C MET A 2 9.26 30.75 23.01
N ILE A 3 8.95 29.92 22.00
CA ILE A 3 7.71 29.14 21.99
C ILE A 3 8.05 27.78 22.61
N ASP A 4 7.64 27.62 23.86
CA ASP A 4 7.08 26.41 24.47
C ASP A 4 7.53 25.03 23.89
N LYS A 5 8.85 24.78 23.86
CA LYS A 5 9.43 23.49 23.40
C LYS A 5 8.94 22.30 24.22
N HIS A 6 8.60 22.49 25.50
CA HIS A 6 8.21 21.41 26.40
C HIS A 6 6.81 20.85 26.10
N LYS A 7 5.82 21.66 25.72
CA LYS A 7 4.49 21.16 25.32
C LYS A 7 4.48 20.49 23.95
N TYR A 8 5.31 20.94 23.01
CA TYR A 8 5.42 20.34 21.67
C TYR A 8 6.14 18.99 21.67
N LEU A 9 7.17 18.84 22.52
CA LEU A 9 7.83 17.54 22.75
C LEU A 9 6.89 16.52 23.41
N PHE A 10 5.95 16.94 24.27
CA PHE A 10 5.13 16.02 25.07
C PHE A 10 4.04 15.26 24.30
N LYS A 11 3.58 15.77 23.14
CA LYS A 11 2.67 15.01 22.24
C LYS A 11 3.42 14.10 21.26
N ARG A 12 4.65 14.48 20.87
CA ARG A 12 5.52 13.72 19.95
C ARG A 12 6.37 12.66 20.69
N SER A 13 6.59 12.83 21.99
CA SER A 13 7.34 11.92 22.85
C SER A 13 6.73 10.52 22.86
N ASN A 14 5.41 10.38 22.89
CA ASN A 14 4.78 9.06 22.99
C ASN A 14 5.14 8.10 21.85
N PHE A 15 5.27 8.55 20.60
CA PHE A 15 5.63 7.65 19.48
C PHE A 15 7.10 7.23 19.51
N VAL A 16 8.02 8.19 19.72
CA VAL A 16 9.47 7.90 19.81
C VAL A 16 9.75 7.01 21.02
N ILE A 17 9.09 7.28 22.15
CA ILE A 17 9.16 6.44 23.35
C ILE A 17 8.60 5.05 23.06
N GLN A 18 7.44 4.94 22.40
CA GLN A 18 6.83 3.64 22.10
C GLN A 18 7.72 2.76 21.22
N VAL A 19 8.46 3.34 20.27
CA VAL A 19 9.43 2.64 19.43
C VAL A 19 10.71 2.29 20.19
N LYS A 20 11.18 3.16 21.10
CA LYS A 20 12.41 2.93 21.85
C LYS A 20 12.23 1.96 23.02
N VAL A 21 11.07 1.96 23.68
CA VAL A 21 10.73 0.99 24.72
C VAL A 21 10.65 -0.45 24.18
N SER A 22 10.33 -0.63 22.90
CA SER A 22 10.36 -1.93 22.22
C SER A 22 11.68 -2.23 21.49
N SER A 23 12.68 -1.35 21.63
CA SER A 23 13.98 -1.50 20.96
C SER A 23 14.83 -2.61 21.61
N PRO A 24 15.57 -3.41 20.83
CA PRO A 24 16.52 -4.39 21.35
C PRO A 24 17.57 -3.80 22.31
N ASP A 25 17.98 -2.54 22.10
CA ASP A 25 18.89 -1.78 22.96
C ASP A 25 18.49 -1.80 24.45
N TYR A 26 17.19 -1.93 24.75
CA TYR A 26 16.62 -1.84 26.09
C TYR A 26 16.03 -3.15 26.62
N ALA A 27 16.31 -4.29 25.96
CA ALA A 27 15.71 -5.58 26.28
C ALA A 27 15.90 -6.04 27.74
N ASN A 28 17.01 -5.63 28.37
CA ASN A 28 17.35 -6.00 29.75
C ASN A 28 17.04 -4.89 30.79
N MET A 29 16.36 -3.82 30.38
CA MET A 29 16.07 -2.66 31.23
C MET A 29 14.58 -2.60 31.57
N LYS A 30 14.25 -2.13 32.78
CA LYS A 30 12.86 -1.88 33.16
C LYS A 30 12.31 -0.71 32.36
N LYS A 31 11.07 -0.83 31.86
CA LYS A 31 10.42 0.20 31.02
C LYS A 31 10.42 1.61 31.67
N GLU A 32 10.34 1.66 32.98
CA GLU A 32 10.34 2.89 33.79
C GLU A 32 11.68 3.65 33.68
N ASP A 33 12.79 2.92 33.54
CA ASP A 33 14.15 3.47 33.49
C ASP A 33 14.59 3.82 32.06
N VAL A 34 14.01 3.17 31.04
CA VAL A 34 14.35 3.36 29.62
C VAL A 34 14.22 4.82 29.19
N LEU A 35 13.18 5.51 29.65
CA LEU A 35 12.95 6.90 29.26
C LEU A 35 14.08 7.81 29.78
N ALA A 36 14.49 7.62 31.02
CA ALA A 36 15.53 8.43 31.64
C ALA A 36 16.89 8.20 30.96
N ASP A 37 17.26 6.94 30.74
CA ASP A 37 18.49 6.59 30.00
C ASP A 37 18.48 7.15 28.57
N PHE A 38 17.36 7.02 27.86
CA PHE A 38 17.23 7.52 26.49
C PHE A 38 17.37 9.04 26.42
N MET A 39 16.81 9.78 27.39
CA MET A 39 16.96 11.24 27.46
C MET A 39 18.42 11.64 27.73
N LEU A 40 19.11 10.94 28.65
CA LEU A 40 20.54 11.16 28.89
C LEU A 40 21.35 10.91 27.60
N ARG A 41 21.05 9.84 26.86
CA ARG A 41 21.71 9.55 25.58
C ARG A 41 21.52 10.70 24.58
N ILE A 42 20.33 11.29 24.50
CA ILE A 42 20.08 12.46 23.64
C ILE A 42 20.95 13.65 24.06
N GLU A 43 21.03 13.96 25.35
CA GLU A 43 21.86 15.06 25.87
C GLU A 43 23.34 14.89 25.48
N HIS A 44 23.87 13.66 25.58
CA HIS A 44 25.25 13.37 25.18
C HIS A 44 25.50 13.63 23.67
N TYR A 45 24.52 13.34 22.80
CA TYR A 45 24.65 13.68 21.38
C TYR A 45 24.54 15.19 21.14
N GLN A 46 23.71 15.90 21.90
CA GLN A 46 23.53 17.35 21.75
C GLN A 46 24.81 18.14 22.03
N GLU A 47 25.67 17.68 22.94
CA GLU A 47 26.96 18.34 23.24
C GLU A 47 27.89 18.43 22.04
N ARG A 48 27.78 17.50 21.08
CA ARG A 48 28.68 17.38 19.93
C ARG A 48 28.00 17.54 18.58
N TYR A 49 26.66 17.59 18.55
CA TYR A 49 25.92 17.61 17.30
C TYR A 49 26.09 18.93 16.56
N GLN A 50 26.68 18.84 15.37
CA GLN A 50 26.75 19.92 14.41
C GLN A 50 25.77 19.61 13.28
N PRO A 51 24.65 20.36 13.14
CA PRO A 51 23.76 20.15 12.03
C PRO A 51 24.47 20.53 10.72
N LEU A 52 24.10 19.86 9.63
CA LEU A 52 24.49 20.32 8.29
C LEU A 52 24.13 21.80 8.12
N ASP A 53 24.88 22.51 7.30
CA ASP A 53 24.79 23.93 7.00
C ASP A 53 25.05 24.15 5.50
N GLU A 54 24.31 25.07 4.89
CA GLU A 54 24.37 25.27 3.44
C GLU A 54 25.64 25.99 2.98
N GLU A 55 26.24 26.80 3.86
CA GLU A 55 27.46 27.54 3.57
C GLU A 55 28.69 26.68 3.87
N CYS A 56 28.73 26.02 5.03
CA CYS A 56 29.84 25.15 5.42
C CYS A 56 29.95 23.90 4.53
N GLU A 57 28.83 23.22 4.27
CA GLU A 57 28.77 22.01 3.43
C GLU A 57 28.25 22.33 2.03
N SER A 58 28.73 23.44 1.46
CA SER A 58 28.22 23.95 0.19
C SER A 58 28.30 22.93 -0.95
N ASP A 59 29.23 21.99 -0.94
CA ASP A 59 29.42 20.98 -2.00
C ASP A 59 28.63 19.67 -1.82
N LEU A 60 27.90 19.52 -0.71
CA LEU A 60 27.14 18.29 -0.44
C LEU A 60 25.69 18.40 -0.94
N SER A 61 25.13 17.28 -1.40
CA SER A 61 23.69 17.13 -1.67
C SER A 61 23.00 16.58 -0.42
N PHE A 62 22.03 17.32 0.13
CA PHE A 62 21.29 16.86 1.32
C PHE A 62 19.87 17.42 1.40
N MET A 63 19.07 16.78 2.25
CA MET A 63 17.72 17.23 2.63
C MET A 63 17.62 17.31 4.15
N LYS A 64 17.11 18.43 4.67
CA LYS A 64 16.75 18.60 6.08
C LYS A 64 15.24 18.63 6.22
N ILE A 65 14.72 17.73 7.06
CA ILE A 65 13.30 17.66 7.39
C ILE A 65 13.12 18.19 8.81
N TYR A 66 12.49 19.35 8.93
CA TYR A 66 12.23 19.99 10.21
C TYR A 66 10.85 19.60 10.71
N ASN A 67 10.77 19.30 12.00
CA ASN A 67 9.54 19.02 12.73
C ASN A 67 8.61 18.05 11.96
N THR A 68 9.14 16.91 11.53
CA THR A 68 8.33 15.88 10.85
C THR A 68 7.62 16.41 9.58
N GLY A 69 8.32 17.24 8.78
CA GLY A 69 7.82 17.68 7.48
C GLY A 69 7.15 19.06 7.47
N GLU A 70 7.05 19.77 8.60
CA GLU A 70 6.52 21.14 8.63
C GLU A 70 7.36 22.10 7.77
N LYS A 71 8.67 21.88 7.71
CA LYS A 71 9.58 22.58 6.80
C LYS A 71 10.56 21.58 6.23
N VAL A 72 10.82 21.70 4.94
CA VAL A 72 11.83 20.93 4.22
C VAL A 72 12.82 21.89 3.59
N LEU A 73 14.10 21.55 3.67
CA LEU A 73 15.18 22.22 2.94
C LEU A 73 15.90 21.19 2.08
N VAL A 74 16.15 21.53 0.82
CA VAL A 74 16.85 20.67 -0.14
C VAL A 74 18.01 21.46 -0.70
N HIS A 75 19.22 20.94 -0.56
CA HIS A 75 20.45 21.56 -1.03
C HIS A 75 21.10 20.71 -2.11
N LYS A 76 21.43 21.34 -3.26
CA LYS A 76 22.13 20.74 -4.41
C LYS A 76 21.71 19.31 -4.78
N HIS A 77 20.41 19.04 -4.90
CA HIS A 77 19.98 17.73 -5.41
C HIS A 77 20.22 17.66 -6.93
N GLU A 78 20.83 16.57 -7.38
CA GLU A 78 21.19 16.35 -8.78
C GLU A 78 20.62 15.03 -9.31
N GLY A 79 20.06 15.09 -10.52
CA GLY A 79 19.56 13.92 -11.22
C GLY A 79 18.23 13.38 -10.69
N HIS A 80 17.70 12.42 -11.45
CA HIS A 80 16.34 11.92 -11.27
C HIS A 80 16.12 11.26 -9.89
N ILE A 81 17.04 10.39 -9.45
CA ILE A 81 16.85 9.60 -8.23
C ILE A 81 16.77 10.50 -6.99
N GLN A 82 17.62 11.52 -6.90
CA GLN A 82 17.62 12.42 -5.75
C GLN A 82 16.34 13.26 -5.70
N SER A 83 15.86 13.79 -6.84
CA SER A 83 14.57 14.49 -6.92
C SER A 83 13.41 13.59 -6.50
N ARG A 84 13.45 12.30 -6.86
CA ARG A 84 12.43 11.30 -6.50
C ARG A 84 12.43 11.00 -5.00
N ILE A 85 13.60 10.90 -4.38
CA ILE A 85 13.74 10.74 -2.93
C ILE A 85 13.15 11.95 -2.20
N VAL A 86 13.49 13.16 -2.65
CA VAL A 86 12.92 14.40 -2.09
C VAL A 86 11.40 14.40 -2.21
N TYR A 87 10.88 14.11 -3.40
CA TYR A 87 9.44 14.03 -3.65
C TYR A 87 8.75 13.02 -2.73
N TYR A 88 9.31 11.82 -2.57
CA TYR A 88 8.77 10.81 -1.67
C TYR A 88 8.75 11.30 -0.21
N LEU A 89 9.88 11.80 0.29
CA LEU A 89 10.01 12.26 1.68
C LEU A 89 9.13 13.48 2.00
N MET A 90 8.74 14.26 1.00
CA MET A 90 7.78 15.37 1.15
C MET A 90 6.32 14.91 1.24
N ASN A 91 6.00 13.69 0.81
CA ASN A 91 4.62 13.18 0.78
C ASN A 91 4.29 12.21 1.92
N ILE A 92 5.30 11.62 2.58
CA ILE A 92 5.07 10.72 3.72
C ILE A 92 4.74 11.49 5.00
N HIS A 93 4.02 10.83 5.91
CA HIS A 93 3.76 11.34 7.26
C HIS A 93 3.72 10.23 8.31
N ILE A 94 3.95 10.59 9.57
CA ILE A 94 3.94 9.64 10.70
C ILE A 94 2.61 9.58 11.46
N VAL A 95 1.61 10.38 11.05
CA VAL A 95 0.28 10.35 11.70
C VAL A 95 -0.31 8.94 11.58
N PRO A 96 -0.75 8.32 12.69
CA PRO A 96 -1.38 7.00 12.65
C PRO A 96 -2.59 6.99 11.72
N ARG A 97 -2.64 5.98 10.85
CA ARG A 97 -3.71 5.81 9.85
C ARG A 97 -3.94 4.33 9.59
N THR A 98 -5.09 4.02 8.98
CA THR A 98 -5.42 2.66 8.52
C THR A 98 -5.74 2.68 7.04
N ILE A 99 -5.14 1.75 6.30
CA ILE A 99 -5.44 1.52 4.88
C ILE A 99 -6.22 0.22 4.79
N TYR A 100 -7.36 0.22 4.11
CA TYR A 100 -8.17 -0.97 3.86
C TYR A 100 -8.04 -1.30 2.39
N LEU A 101 -7.58 -2.51 2.07
CA LEU A 101 -7.53 -3.02 0.71
C LEU A 101 -8.55 -4.14 0.58
N THR A 102 -9.33 -4.12 -0.48
CA THR A 102 -10.20 -5.25 -0.82
C THR A 102 -10.46 -5.32 -2.31
N ARG A 103 -10.68 -6.54 -2.81
CA ARG A 103 -11.16 -6.73 -4.18
C ARG A 103 -12.60 -6.23 -4.29
N HIS A 104 -13.03 -5.97 -5.51
CA HIS A 104 -14.46 -5.99 -5.82
C HIS A 104 -15.11 -7.29 -5.31
N GLY A 105 -16.43 -7.26 -5.06
CA GLY A 105 -17.22 -8.47 -4.86
C GLY A 105 -17.10 -9.41 -6.06
N GLU A 106 -17.40 -10.69 -5.87
CA GLU A 106 -17.40 -11.68 -6.94
C GLU A 106 -18.16 -11.18 -8.18
N SER A 107 -17.56 -11.29 -9.36
CA SER A 107 -18.16 -10.88 -10.63
C SER A 107 -18.66 -12.06 -11.46
N LEU A 108 -19.51 -11.81 -12.46
CA LEU A 108 -19.95 -12.84 -13.40
C LEU A 108 -18.76 -13.52 -14.11
N MET A 109 -17.75 -12.75 -14.55
CA MET A 109 -16.54 -13.33 -15.14
C MET A 109 -15.71 -14.15 -14.14
N ASN A 110 -15.77 -13.86 -12.83
CA ASN A 110 -15.13 -14.73 -11.84
C ASN A 110 -15.80 -16.11 -11.79
N LEU A 111 -17.14 -16.15 -11.82
CA LEU A 111 -17.89 -17.42 -11.85
C LEU A 111 -17.55 -18.25 -13.09
N GLU A 112 -17.30 -17.59 -14.22
CA GLU A 112 -16.90 -18.24 -15.48
C GLU A 112 -15.40 -18.58 -15.56
N GLY A 113 -14.59 -18.16 -14.58
CA GLY A 113 -13.13 -18.36 -14.62
C GLY A 113 -12.41 -17.50 -15.66
N ARG A 114 -13.04 -16.43 -16.15
CA ARG A 114 -12.50 -15.51 -17.17
C ARG A 114 -11.67 -14.40 -16.52
N ILE A 115 -10.58 -14.00 -17.19
CA ILE A 115 -9.73 -12.86 -16.76
C ILE A 115 -10.11 -11.57 -17.48
N GLY A 116 -9.81 -10.42 -16.87
CA GLY A 116 -10.04 -9.11 -17.50
C GLY A 116 -11.51 -8.68 -17.55
N GLY A 117 -11.88 -7.97 -18.61
CA GLY A 117 -13.23 -7.52 -18.94
C GLY A 117 -13.83 -6.50 -17.96
N ASP A 118 -15.12 -6.20 -18.16
CA ASP A 118 -15.89 -5.22 -17.37
C ASP A 118 -17.29 -5.75 -17.01
N SER A 119 -17.35 -6.99 -16.52
CA SER A 119 -18.61 -7.62 -16.08
C SER A 119 -19.16 -6.99 -14.80
N ASP A 120 -20.48 -7.12 -14.62
CA ASP A 120 -21.16 -6.79 -13.37
C ASP A 120 -20.82 -7.79 -12.25
N LEU A 121 -21.20 -7.43 -11.02
CA LEU A 121 -21.16 -8.31 -9.85
C LEU A 121 -22.12 -9.51 -10.01
N SER A 122 -21.76 -10.63 -9.39
CA SER A 122 -22.71 -11.72 -9.11
C SER A 122 -23.65 -11.33 -7.96
N GLU A 123 -24.66 -12.16 -7.70
CA GLU A 123 -25.52 -11.99 -6.52
C GLU A 123 -24.72 -11.95 -5.21
N ARG A 124 -23.77 -12.90 -5.04
CA ARG A 124 -22.84 -12.92 -3.90
C ARG A 124 -21.91 -11.71 -3.87
N GLY A 125 -21.54 -11.18 -5.04
CA GLY A 125 -20.77 -9.94 -5.14
C GLY A 125 -21.55 -8.73 -4.60
N HIS A 126 -22.84 -8.64 -4.90
CA HIS A 126 -23.72 -7.60 -4.34
C HIS A 126 -23.93 -7.77 -2.83
N GLU A 127 -24.10 -8.99 -2.34
CA GLU A 127 -24.12 -9.28 -0.90
C GLU A 127 -22.84 -8.81 -0.22
N TYR A 128 -21.68 -9.06 -0.84
CA TYR A 128 -20.39 -8.60 -0.33
C TYR A 128 -20.29 -7.08 -0.28
N GLY A 129 -20.74 -6.37 -1.32
CA GLY A 129 -20.77 -4.90 -1.32
C GLY A 129 -21.55 -4.32 -0.13
N LYS A 130 -22.72 -4.90 0.17
CA LYS A 130 -23.53 -4.50 1.33
C LYS A 130 -22.82 -4.79 2.66
N ALA A 131 -22.29 -6.01 2.82
CA ALA A 131 -21.58 -6.39 4.03
C ALA A 131 -20.30 -5.58 4.26
N LEU A 132 -19.61 -5.19 3.17
CA LEU A 132 -18.47 -4.28 3.22
C LEU A 132 -18.89 -2.90 3.72
N ALA A 133 -19.98 -2.34 3.18
CA ALA A 133 -20.51 -1.05 3.62
C ALA A 133 -20.90 -1.05 5.10
N ASP A 134 -21.59 -2.10 5.55
CA ASP A 134 -21.94 -2.28 6.96
C ASP A 134 -20.70 -2.41 7.85
N TYR A 135 -19.73 -3.23 7.46
CA TYR A 135 -18.48 -3.40 8.19
C TYR A 135 -17.75 -2.06 8.36
N ILE A 136 -17.57 -1.32 7.26
CA ILE A 136 -16.85 -0.04 7.25
C ILE A 136 -17.60 1.03 8.06
N SER A 137 -18.93 1.10 7.95
CA SER A 137 -19.75 2.00 8.76
C SER A 137 -19.58 1.73 10.26
N ASN A 138 -19.55 0.46 10.66
CA ASN A 138 -19.39 0.05 12.06
C ASN A 138 -18.01 0.38 12.65
N GLN A 139 -16.99 0.61 11.82
CA GLN A 139 -15.67 1.01 12.29
C GLN A 139 -15.60 2.49 12.72
N ASN A 140 -16.60 3.33 12.38
CA ASN A 140 -16.63 4.77 12.72
C ASN A 140 -15.34 5.53 12.32
N ILE A 141 -14.84 5.26 11.11
CA ILE A 141 -13.55 5.78 10.63
C ILE A 141 -13.68 7.25 10.25
N GLN A 142 -13.06 8.14 11.03
CA GLN A 142 -13.04 9.57 10.71
C GLN A 142 -12.19 9.86 9.47
N GLY A 143 -12.69 10.73 8.60
CA GLY A 143 -11.98 11.17 7.40
C GLY A 143 -11.71 10.06 6.38
N LEU A 144 -12.51 8.99 6.38
CA LEU A 144 -12.37 7.90 5.41
C LEU A 144 -12.56 8.43 3.99
N ARG A 145 -11.67 8.00 3.09
CA ARG A 145 -11.84 8.14 1.63
C ARG A 145 -11.97 6.78 0.99
N VAL A 146 -12.71 6.72 -0.12
CA VAL A 146 -12.92 5.46 -0.86
C VAL A 146 -12.40 5.63 -2.28
N TRP A 147 -11.50 4.74 -2.70
CA TRP A 147 -10.97 4.72 -4.05
C TRP A 147 -11.40 3.46 -4.77
N THR A 148 -11.82 3.64 -6.01
CA THR A 148 -12.24 2.56 -6.90
C THR A 148 -11.47 2.64 -8.20
N SER A 149 -11.44 1.52 -8.94
CA SER A 149 -11.07 1.56 -10.35
C SER A 149 -12.17 2.18 -11.21
N TRP A 150 -11.96 2.22 -12.52
CA TRP A 150 -13.02 2.60 -13.46
C TRP A 150 -13.97 1.45 -13.85
N LEU A 151 -13.66 0.21 -13.43
CA LEU A 151 -14.44 -0.97 -13.80
C LEU A 151 -15.68 -1.14 -12.91
N LYS A 152 -16.80 -1.53 -13.52
CA LYS A 152 -18.14 -1.56 -12.92
C LYS A 152 -18.16 -2.29 -11.59
N ARG A 153 -17.55 -3.48 -11.54
CA ARG A 153 -17.49 -4.32 -10.33
C ARG A 153 -16.94 -3.60 -9.10
N THR A 154 -15.91 -2.75 -9.24
CA THR A 154 -15.39 -1.97 -8.09
C THR A 154 -16.34 -0.85 -7.67
N ILE A 155 -16.98 -0.21 -8.65
CA ILE A 155 -17.94 0.88 -8.42
C ILE A 155 -19.20 0.34 -7.73
N GLN A 156 -19.73 -0.79 -8.20
CA GLN A 156 -20.88 -1.47 -7.62
C GLN A 156 -20.60 -1.94 -6.19
N THR A 157 -19.39 -2.46 -5.93
CA THR A 157 -18.99 -2.93 -4.60
C THR A 157 -18.94 -1.78 -3.59
N ALA A 158 -18.49 -0.60 -4.01
CA ALA A 158 -18.35 0.57 -3.15
C ALA A 158 -19.64 1.41 -3.04
N ALA A 159 -20.70 1.08 -3.78
CA ALA A 159 -21.88 1.95 -3.95
C ALA A 159 -22.53 2.37 -2.62
N ASP A 160 -22.60 1.46 -1.65
CA ASP A 160 -23.25 1.70 -0.35
C ASP A 160 -22.30 2.25 0.73
N VAL A 161 -21.00 2.39 0.44
CA VAL A 161 -20.01 2.93 1.40
C VAL A 161 -20.14 4.45 1.48
N LYS A 162 -20.57 4.94 2.65
CA LYS A 162 -20.81 6.37 2.93
C LYS A 162 -19.52 7.14 3.24
N ALA A 163 -18.78 7.49 2.20
CA ALA A 163 -17.60 8.34 2.27
C ALA A 163 -17.33 9.00 0.90
N PRO A 164 -16.53 10.09 0.82
CA PRO A 164 -16.10 10.64 -0.46
C PRO A 164 -15.43 9.57 -1.32
N GLN A 165 -15.95 9.38 -2.54
CA GLN A 165 -15.48 8.35 -3.46
C GLN A 165 -14.74 8.98 -4.65
N GLU A 166 -13.58 8.42 -4.99
CA GLU A 166 -12.74 8.84 -6.11
C GLU A 166 -12.46 7.65 -7.04
N ARG A 167 -12.41 7.91 -8.34
CA ARG A 167 -12.16 6.87 -9.36
C ARG A 167 -10.81 7.06 -10.00
N TRP A 168 -9.96 6.06 -9.88
CA TRP A 168 -8.59 6.10 -10.38
C TRP A 168 -8.43 5.11 -11.52
N LYS A 169 -8.12 5.60 -12.72
CA LYS A 169 -7.84 4.71 -13.86
C LYS A 169 -6.63 3.81 -13.59
N ALA A 170 -5.66 4.32 -12.83
CA ALA A 170 -4.50 3.56 -12.36
C ALA A 170 -4.86 2.39 -11.42
N LEU A 171 -6.08 2.31 -10.89
CA LEU A 171 -6.55 1.17 -10.09
C LEU A 171 -7.28 0.10 -10.92
N SER A 172 -7.40 0.24 -12.24
CA SER A 172 -7.96 -0.80 -13.12
C SER A 172 -7.06 -2.03 -13.13
N GLU A 173 -7.68 -3.21 -13.29
CA GLU A 173 -6.98 -4.50 -13.33
C GLU A 173 -5.88 -4.51 -14.40
N ILE A 174 -4.91 -5.42 -14.24
CA ILE A 174 -3.90 -5.68 -15.26
C ILE A 174 -4.56 -5.97 -16.61
N ASP A 175 -4.12 -5.29 -17.66
CA ASP A 175 -4.60 -5.51 -19.02
C ASP A 175 -4.01 -6.82 -19.59
N ALA A 176 -4.86 -7.81 -19.83
CA ALA A 176 -4.45 -9.09 -20.42
C ALA A 176 -4.33 -9.05 -21.96
N GLY A 177 -4.54 -7.89 -22.59
CA GLY A 177 -4.38 -7.67 -24.01
C GLY A 177 -5.23 -8.61 -24.85
N ILE A 178 -4.60 -9.40 -25.73
CA ILE A 178 -5.31 -10.39 -26.56
C ILE A 178 -5.94 -11.55 -25.79
N CYS A 179 -5.64 -11.68 -24.49
CA CYS A 179 -6.16 -12.70 -23.59
C CYS A 179 -7.29 -12.19 -22.68
N GLU A 180 -7.73 -10.94 -22.85
CA GLU A 180 -8.93 -10.42 -22.18
C GLU A 180 -10.14 -11.32 -22.43
N GLU A 181 -10.98 -11.46 -21.40
CA GLU A 181 -12.21 -12.25 -21.40
C GLU A 181 -12.03 -13.76 -21.64
N MET A 182 -10.80 -14.29 -21.61
CA MET A 182 -10.53 -15.73 -21.75
C MET A 182 -10.40 -16.44 -20.40
N THR A 183 -10.67 -17.75 -20.36
CA THR A 183 -10.24 -18.60 -19.24
C THR A 183 -8.76 -18.99 -19.37
N TYR A 184 -8.15 -19.45 -18.28
CA TYR A 184 -6.77 -19.94 -18.34
C TYR A 184 -6.61 -21.18 -19.23
N GLU A 185 -7.63 -22.03 -19.33
CA GLU A 185 -7.66 -23.19 -20.23
C GLU A 185 -7.70 -22.77 -21.70
N GLU A 186 -8.51 -21.74 -22.02
CA GLU A 186 -8.56 -21.15 -23.36
C GLU A 186 -7.21 -20.54 -23.75
N ILE A 187 -6.56 -19.82 -22.83
CA ILE A 187 -5.22 -19.23 -23.05
C ILE A 187 -4.18 -20.33 -23.25
N SER A 188 -4.18 -21.37 -22.41
CA SER A 188 -3.25 -22.50 -22.52
C SER A 188 -3.38 -23.22 -23.88
N SER A 189 -4.61 -23.36 -24.37
CA SER A 189 -4.89 -24.04 -25.65
C SER A 189 -4.56 -23.16 -26.86
N LYS A 190 -4.89 -21.86 -26.81
CA LYS A 190 -4.75 -20.94 -27.94
C LYS A 190 -3.36 -20.30 -28.05
N TYR A 191 -2.72 -20.04 -26.91
CA TYR A 191 -1.43 -19.38 -26.77
C TYR A 191 -0.51 -20.15 -25.79
N PRO A 192 -0.15 -21.41 -26.10
CA PRO A 192 0.61 -22.26 -25.18
C PRO A 192 1.99 -21.69 -24.82
N THR A 193 2.65 -21.02 -25.78
CA THR A 193 3.96 -20.38 -25.56
C THR A 193 3.86 -19.22 -24.56
N ASP A 194 2.84 -18.36 -24.71
CA ASP A 194 2.58 -17.25 -23.80
C ASP A 194 2.20 -17.73 -22.40
N PHE A 195 1.37 -18.79 -22.31
CA PHE A 195 1.01 -19.41 -21.05
C PHE A 195 2.25 -19.92 -20.29
N ALA A 196 3.16 -20.62 -20.98
CA ALA A 196 4.41 -21.11 -20.40
C ALA A 196 5.38 -19.97 -20.03
N ALA A 197 5.54 -18.96 -20.90
CA ALA A 197 6.40 -17.80 -20.64
C ALA A 197 5.95 -17.02 -19.40
N ARG A 198 4.63 -16.87 -19.22
CA ARG A 198 4.05 -16.24 -18.02
C ARG A 198 4.31 -17.03 -16.75
N ASP A 199 4.34 -18.36 -16.82
CA ASP A 199 4.62 -19.19 -15.66
C ASP A 199 6.08 -19.13 -15.23
N GLN A 200 7.01 -19.03 -16.18
CA GLN A 200 8.45 -18.92 -15.94
C GLN A 200 8.86 -17.58 -15.35
N ASN A 201 8.31 -16.47 -15.87
CA ASN A 201 8.62 -15.12 -15.39
C ASN A 201 7.38 -14.25 -15.28
N LYS A 202 6.53 -14.56 -14.29
CA LYS A 202 5.23 -13.90 -14.13
C LYS A 202 5.32 -12.39 -13.85
N PHE A 203 6.42 -11.92 -13.28
CA PHE A 203 6.59 -10.50 -12.96
C PHE A 203 6.83 -9.66 -14.23
N SER A 204 7.84 -10.04 -15.03
CA SER A 204 8.23 -9.28 -16.23
C SER A 204 7.48 -9.71 -17.50
N TYR A 205 6.79 -10.86 -17.49
CA TYR A 205 5.96 -11.27 -18.63
C TYR A 205 4.88 -10.21 -18.90
N ARG A 206 4.88 -9.68 -20.12
CA ARG A 206 3.89 -8.73 -20.62
C ARG A 206 2.95 -9.47 -21.56
N TYR A 207 1.65 -9.42 -21.30
CA TYR A 207 0.68 -9.95 -22.25
C TYR A 207 0.81 -9.24 -23.61
N PRO A 208 0.66 -9.94 -24.75
CA PRO A 208 0.66 -9.29 -26.04
C PRO A 208 -0.43 -8.23 -26.12
N ARG A 209 -0.03 -6.97 -26.39
CA ARG A 209 -0.89 -5.77 -26.38
C ARG A 209 -1.55 -5.47 -25.03
N GLY A 210 -0.98 -5.98 -23.93
CA GLY A 210 -1.41 -5.72 -22.57
C GLY A 210 -0.25 -5.30 -21.67
N GLU A 211 -0.37 -5.64 -20.38
CA GLU A 211 0.55 -5.24 -19.32
C GLU A 211 1.29 -6.43 -18.70
N SER A 212 2.41 -6.13 -18.06
CA SER A 212 3.10 -6.97 -17.08
C SER A 212 2.84 -6.49 -15.65
N TYR A 213 3.26 -7.25 -14.64
CA TYR A 213 3.27 -6.73 -13.27
C TYR A 213 4.26 -5.57 -13.10
N GLU A 214 5.35 -5.54 -13.87
CA GLU A 214 6.29 -4.42 -13.91
C GLU A 214 5.63 -3.12 -14.40
N ASP A 215 4.84 -3.20 -15.49
CA ASP A 215 4.05 -2.05 -15.97
C ASP A 215 3.03 -1.60 -14.92
N LEU A 216 2.41 -2.56 -14.23
CA LEU A 216 1.43 -2.28 -13.19
C LEU A 216 2.05 -1.56 -11.99
N VAL A 217 3.25 -1.95 -11.56
CA VAL A 217 4.01 -1.26 -10.51
C VAL A 217 4.30 0.18 -10.90
N ALA A 218 4.77 0.41 -12.13
CA ALA A 218 5.02 1.76 -12.63
C ALA A 218 3.73 2.60 -12.68
N ARG A 219 2.61 2.02 -13.13
CA ARG A 219 1.30 2.68 -13.19
C ARG A 219 0.71 3.01 -11.82
N LEU A 220 0.98 2.18 -10.81
CA LEU A 220 0.47 2.35 -9.44
C LEU A 220 1.29 3.33 -8.61
N GLU A 221 2.43 3.77 -9.10
CA GLU A 221 3.31 4.69 -8.37
C GLU A 221 2.59 5.96 -7.86
N PRO A 222 1.77 6.68 -8.66
CA PRO A 222 1.02 7.84 -8.15
C PRO A 222 -0.04 7.48 -7.10
N VAL A 223 -0.61 6.27 -7.16
CA VAL A 223 -1.56 5.77 -6.16
C VAL A 223 -0.86 5.56 -4.83
N ILE A 224 0.33 4.95 -4.86
CA ILE A 224 1.16 4.72 -3.66
C ILE A 224 1.53 6.05 -3.01
N MET A 225 1.96 7.04 -3.79
CA MET A 225 2.29 8.38 -3.25
C MET A 225 1.09 9.02 -2.56
N GLU A 226 -0.11 8.90 -3.14
CA GLU A 226 -1.31 9.44 -2.52
C GLU A 226 -1.70 8.64 -1.27
N LEU A 227 -1.51 7.31 -1.23
CA LEU A 227 -1.73 6.49 -0.02
C LEU A 227 -0.77 6.86 1.11
N GLU A 228 0.45 7.28 0.79
CA GLU A 228 1.41 7.78 1.78
C GLU A 228 1.01 9.14 2.36
N ARG A 229 0.35 9.96 1.54
CA ARG A 229 -0.09 11.33 1.87
C ARG A 229 -1.41 11.36 2.64
N GLN A 230 -2.31 10.43 2.35
CA GLN A 230 -3.55 10.22 3.10
C GLN A 230 -3.23 9.50 4.42
N GLY A 231 -3.95 9.67 5.53
CA GLY A 231 -5.39 9.58 5.70
C GLY A 231 -5.86 8.12 5.82
N ASN A 232 -7.07 7.93 6.33
CA ASN A 232 -7.72 6.62 6.28
C ASN A 232 -8.32 6.41 4.89
N VAL A 233 -7.95 5.32 4.21
CA VAL A 233 -8.39 5.06 2.83
C VAL A 233 -8.87 3.62 2.69
N LEU A 234 -10.03 3.43 2.05
CA LEU A 234 -10.50 2.15 1.53
C LEU A 234 -10.25 2.09 0.02
N VAL A 235 -9.47 1.12 -0.43
CA VAL A 235 -9.24 0.86 -1.85
C VAL A 235 -9.98 -0.40 -2.26
N VAL A 236 -10.97 -0.25 -3.15
CA VAL A 236 -11.70 -1.35 -3.79
C VAL A 236 -11.15 -1.55 -5.20
N SER A 237 -10.39 -2.62 -5.42
CA SER A 237 -9.67 -2.84 -6.67
C SER A 237 -9.69 -4.32 -7.07
N HIS A 238 -8.61 -4.83 -7.67
CA HIS A 238 -8.54 -6.12 -8.34
C HIS A 238 -7.36 -6.96 -7.86
N GLN A 239 -7.27 -8.20 -8.34
CA GLN A 239 -6.31 -9.17 -7.80
C GLN A 239 -4.86 -8.74 -8.08
N ALA A 240 -4.51 -8.37 -9.32
CA ALA A 240 -3.12 -8.01 -9.62
C ALA A 240 -2.73 -6.66 -9.01
N VAL A 241 -3.66 -5.70 -9.00
CA VAL A 241 -3.45 -4.38 -8.40
C VAL A 241 -3.17 -4.47 -6.90
N ILE A 242 -4.00 -5.20 -6.15
CA ILE A 242 -3.84 -5.31 -4.71
C ILE A 242 -2.59 -6.10 -4.34
N ARG A 243 -2.18 -7.09 -5.15
CA ARG A 243 -0.85 -7.73 -4.99
C ARG A 243 0.28 -6.70 -5.02
N CYS A 244 0.25 -5.76 -5.96
CA CYS A 244 1.27 -4.71 -6.06
C CYS A 244 1.25 -3.78 -4.84
N LEU A 245 0.05 -3.35 -4.41
CA LEU A 245 -0.10 -2.49 -3.23
C LEU A 245 0.36 -3.19 -1.94
N LEU A 246 0.00 -4.46 -1.75
CA LEU A 246 0.47 -5.26 -0.63
C LEU A 246 1.97 -5.45 -0.67
N ALA A 247 2.54 -5.73 -1.84
CA ALA A 247 3.98 -5.91 -1.96
C ALA A 247 4.75 -4.67 -1.54
N TYR A 248 4.25 -3.48 -1.87
CA TYR A 248 4.81 -2.22 -1.39
C TYR A 248 4.77 -2.11 0.14
N PHE A 249 3.59 -2.31 0.76
CA PHE A 249 3.46 -2.12 2.22
C PHE A 249 4.08 -3.24 3.06
N LEU A 250 4.25 -4.43 2.49
CA LEU A 250 4.79 -5.62 3.16
C LEU A 250 6.24 -5.95 2.75
N ASP A 251 6.89 -5.03 2.02
CA ASP A 251 8.28 -5.17 1.54
C ASP A 251 8.53 -6.50 0.82
N LYS A 252 7.69 -6.82 -0.16
CA LYS A 252 7.77 -8.04 -0.96
C LYS A 252 8.48 -7.80 -2.28
N ASN A 253 9.39 -8.71 -2.62
CA ASN A 253 10.17 -8.62 -3.85
C ASN A 253 9.33 -9.02 -5.09
N ALA A 254 9.94 -8.83 -6.28
CA ALA A 254 9.35 -9.11 -7.57
C ALA A 254 8.97 -10.59 -7.78
N ASP A 255 9.65 -11.53 -7.12
CA ASP A 255 9.37 -12.96 -7.23
C ASP A 255 8.15 -13.38 -6.40
N GLU A 256 7.93 -12.74 -5.25
CA GLU A 256 6.78 -12.98 -4.36
C GLU A 256 5.51 -12.27 -4.84
N LEU A 257 5.64 -11.03 -5.33
CA LEU A 257 4.52 -10.11 -5.62
C LEU A 257 3.41 -10.76 -6.48
N PRO A 258 3.68 -11.41 -7.63
CA PRO A 258 2.64 -11.98 -8.50
C PRO A 258 1.86 -13.15 -7.87
N TYR A 259 2.28 -13.63 -6.72
CA TYR A 259 1.74 -14.80 -6.03
C TYR A 259 1.21 -14.49 -4.63
N LEU A 260 1.20 -13.23 -4.19
CA LEU A 260 0.54 -12.88 -2.94
C LEU A 260 -0.95 -13.28 -2.95
N GLU A 261 -1.44 -13.78 -1.83
CA GLU A 261 -2.82 -14.20 -1.68
C GLU A 261 -3.74 -13.00 -1.46
N VAL A 262 -4.71 -12.84 -2.35
CA VAL A 262 -5.70 -11.76 -2.31
C VAL A 262 -7.08 -12.36 -2.60
N PRO A 263 -7.67 -13.09 -1.63
CA PRO A 263 -8.94 -13.76 -1.83
C PRO A 263 -10.09 -12.76 -2.04
N LEU A 264 -11.14 -13.19 -2.73
CA LEU A 264 -12.41 -12.47 -2.78
C LEU A 264 -13.02 -12.35 -1.37
N HIS A 265 -13.88 -11.36 -1.21
CA HIS A 265 -14.70 -11.14 -0.02
C HIS A 265 -13.92 -11.01 1.31
N THR A 266 -12.67 -10.55 1.20
CA THR A 266 -11.77 -10.37 2.33
C THR A 266 -11.24 -8.94 2.33
N ILE A 267 -11.28 -8.31 3.49
CA ILE A 267 -10.73 -6.97 3.73
C ILE A 267 -9.35 -7.16 4.36
N MET A 268 -8.33 -6.55 3.76
CA MET A 268 -6.98 -6.49 4.31
C MET A 268 -6.81 -5.14 4.97
N LYS A 269 -6.76 -5.13 6.29
CA LYS A 269 -6.55 -3.93 7.10
C LYS A 269 -5.06 -3.77 7.39
N LEU A 270 -4.48 -2.71 6.84
CA LEU A 270 -3.07 -2.35 6.94
C LEU A 270 -2.92 -1.24 7.98
N THR A 271 -2.07 -1.48 8.98
CA THR A 271 -1.68 -0.49 9.99
C THR A 271 -0.17 -0.25 9.88
N PRO A 272 0.27 0.85 9.25
CA PRO A 272 1.68 1.22 9.22
C PRO A 272 2.25 1.39 10.63
N VAL A 273 3.42 0.81 10.87
CA VAL A 273 4.18 0.90 12.12
C VAL A 273 5.62 1.32 11.79
N ALA A 274 6.42 1.67 12.81
CA ALA A 274 7.73 2.28 12.59
C ALA A 274 8.71 1.50 11.68
N TYR A 275 8.60 0.17 11.64
CA TYR A 275 9.46 -0.71 10.85
C TYR A 275 8.68 -1.69 9.95
N GLY A 276 7.51 -1.28 9.46
CA GLY A 276 6.75 -2.10 8.52
C GLY A 276 5.25 -1.84 8.57
N CYS A 277 4.45 -2.85 8.23
CA CYS A 277 3.00 -2.75 8.23
C CYS A 277 2.39 -4.00 8.85
N LYS A 278 1.49 -3.83 9.82
CA LYS A 278 0.68 -4.93 10.33
C LYS A 278 -0.48 -5.14 9.36
N VAL A 279 -0.68 -6.38 8.93
CA VAL A 279 -1.84 -6.77 8.12
C VAL A 279 -2.80 -7.66 8.92
N GLU A 280 -4.09 -7.35 8.85
CA GLU A 280 -5.17 -8.18 9.40
C GLU A 280 -6.14 -8.54 8.28
N HIS A 281 -6.45 -9.82 8.12
CA HIS A 281 -7.40 -10.31 7.12
C HIS A 281 -8.77 -10.52 7.78
N ILE A 282 -9.76 -9.72 7.36
CA ILE A 282 -11.15 -9.84 7.79
C ILE A 282 -11.95 -10.46 6.66
N ARG A 283 -12.24 -11.75 6.76
CA ARG A 283 -13.10 -12.46 5.80
C ARG A 283 -14.56 -12.26 6.19
N LEU A 284 -15.35 -11.69 5.29
CA LEU A 284 -16.79 -11.58 5.49
C LEU A 284 -17.45 -12.95 5.18
N PRO A 285 -18.55 -13.32 5.86
CA PRO A 285 -19.15 -14.65 5.77
C PRO A 285 -19.99 -14.83 4.50
N ILE A 286 -19.39 -14.55 3.34
CA ILE A 286 -20.01 -14.63 2.01
C ILE A 286 -19.06 -15.41 1.13
N GLU A 287 -19.55 -16.53 0.60
CA GLU A 287 -18.73 -17.40 -0.25
C GLU A 287 -18.35 -16.72 -1.57
N ALA A 288 -17.22 -17.15 -2.14
CA ALA A 288 -16.77 -16.74 -3.45
C ALA A 288 -15.92 -17.85 -4.07
N VAL A 289 -15.82 -17.87 -5.40
CA VAL A 289 -14.86 -18.71 -6.12
C VAL A 289 -13.42 -18.34 -5.75
N ASP A 290 -12.53 -19.32 -5.81
CA ASP A 290 -11.10 -19.06 -5.72
C ASP A 290 -10.52 -18.73 -7.10
N THR A 291 -9.79 -17.62 -7.18
CA THR A 291 -9.12 -17.15 -8.41
C THR A 291 -7.60 -17.16 -8.27
N HIS A 292 -7.08 -17.70 -7.16
CA HIS A 292 -5.65 -17.84 -6.94
C HIS A 292 -5.10 -19.03 -7.74
N ARG A 293 -4.08 -18.77 -8.56
CA ARG A 293 -3.28 -19.81 -9.21
C ARG A 293 -1.87 -19.81 -8.61
N PRO A 294 -1.46 -20.90 -7.92
CA PRO A 294 -0.16 -20.96 -7.27
C PRO A 294 0.99 -20.97 -8.29
N LYS A 295 2.21 -20.68 -7.83
CA LYS A 295 3.42 -20.81 -8.67
C LYS A 295 3.59 -22.28 -9.06
N PRO A 296 3.73 -22.61 -10.35
CA PRO A 296 4.02 -23.97 -10.76
C PRO A 296 5.34 -24.45 -10.15
N LYS A 297 5.39 -25.69 -9.67
CA LYS A 297 6.58 -26.26 -9.01
C LYS A 297 7.77 -26.49 -9.95
N ASN A 298 7.53 -26.47 -11.27
CA ASN A 298 8.50 -26.80 -12.31
C ASN A 298 8.75 -25.62 -13.28
N ALA A 299 8.50 -24.39 -12.84
CA ALA A 299 8.69 -23.18 -13.65
C ALA A 299 10.17 -22.79 -13.74
#